data_AF-A0A5J9VML4-F1
#
_entry.id   AF-A0A5J9VML4-F1
#
_cell.length_a   1.000
_cell.length_b   1.000
_cell.length_c   1.000
_cell.angle_alpha   90.00
_cell.angle_beta   90.00
_cell.angle_gamma   90.00
#
_symmetry.space_group_name_H-M   'P 1'
#
loop_
_entity.id
_entity.type
_entity.pdbx_description
1 polymer ?
#
loop_
_entity_poly.entity_id
_entity_poly.type
_entity_poly.pdbx_seq_one_letter_code
_entity_poly.pdbx_strand_id
1 'polypeptide(L)' 'MTKTWDVSAKVLCKGKINANNGQNYIRFILMDEEGSKMEAVAFGKACFTTNQGISEGEDFRTIYSEIDNEHNVSHVNAC' A
#
# COMPACT_ATOMS: atom_id res chain seq x y z
N MET A 1 12.77 -16.79 3.41
CA MET A 1 13.53 -15.54 3.23
C MET A 1 12.56 -14.51 2.69
N THR A 2 12.27 -13.49 3.48
CA THR A 2 11.39 -12.38 3.11
C THR A 2 12.22 -11.41 2.26
N LYS A 3 11.85 -11.20 0.99
CA LYS A 3 12.54 -10.23 0.12
C LYS A 3 11.91 -8.86 0.33
N THR A 4 12.70 -7.92 0.84
CA THR A 4 12.31 -6.52 0.98
C THR A 4 12.76 -5.70 -0.22
N TRP A 5 11.90 -4.81 -0.69
CA TRP A 5 12.17 -3.90 -1.79
C TRP A 5 11.56 -2.53 -1.46
N ASP A 6 12.33 -1.47 -1.71
CA ASP A 6 11.88 -0.08 -1.56
C ASP A 6 11.21 0.35 -2.86
N VAL A 7 10.03 0.97 -2.78
CA VAL A 7 9.47 1.71 -3.92
C VAL A 7 9.18 3.14 -3.51
N SER A 8 9.60 4.05 -4.38
CA SER A 8 9.13 5.42 -4.43
C SER A 8 7.98 5.48 -5.43
N ALA A 9 6.79 5.88 -4.96
CA ALA A 9 5.62 5.98 -5.81
C ALA A 9 4.72 7.13 -5.38
N LYS A 10 4.04 7.76 -6.33
CA LYS A 10 3.01 8.74 -6.05
C LYS A 10 1.69 8.06 -5.74
N VAL A 11 0.99 8.53 -4.71
CA VAL A 11 -0.36 8.06 -4.38
C VAL A 11 -1.36 8.74 -5.31
N LEU A 12 -1.89 8.00 -6.28
CA LEU A 12 -2.91 8.52 -7.17
C LEU A 12 -4.29 8.55 -6.53
N CYS A 13 -4.60 7.51 -5.75
CA CYS A 13 -5.90 7.38 -5.11
C CYS A 13 -5.78 6.60 -3.80
N LYS A 14 -6.59 7.01 -2.83
CA LYS A 14 -6.74 6.41 -1.52
C LYS A 14 -8.21 6.04 -1.32
N GLY A 15 -8.46 4.75 -1.13
CA GLY A 15 -9.77 4.25 -0.78
C GLY A 15 -10.19 4.65 0.64
N LYS A 16 -11.45 4.37 0.97
CA LYS A 16 -11.93 4.40 2.36
C LYS A 16 -11.56 3.09 3.06
N ILE A 17 -11.55 3.12 4.40
CA ILE A 17 -11.49 1.90 5.20
C ILE A 17 -12.78 1.11 4.96
N ASN A 18 -12.62 -0.15 4.57
CA ASN A 18 -13.69 -1.11 4.37
C ASN A 18 -13.51 -2.30 5.31
N ALA A 19 -14.60 -3.01 5.61
CA ALA A 19 -14.57 -4.25 6.37
C ALA A 19 -15.01 -5.41 5.47
N ASN A 20 -14.23 -6.49 5.44
CA ASN A 20 -14.59 -7.75 4.77
C ASN A 20 -14.22 -8.93 5.65
N ASN A 21 -15.16 -9.87 5.84
CA ASN A 21 -14.98 -11.07 6.68
C ASN A 21 -14.37 -10.81 8.07
N GLY A 22 -14.78 -9.71 8.72
CA GLY A 22 -14.28 -9.33 10.05
C GLY A 22 -12.91 -8.64 10.07
N GLN A 23 -12.31 -8.39 8.91
CA GLN A 23 -11.04 -7.69 8.79
C GLN A 23 -11.19 -6.36 8.06
N ASN A 24 -10.62 -5.29 8.64
CA ASN A 24 -10.57 -4.00 7.99
C ASN A 24 -9.44 -3.95 6.96
N TYR A 25 -9.67 -3.26 5.86
CA TYR A 25 -8.67 -3.00 4.84
C TYR A 25 -8.87 -1.64 4.18
N ILE A 26 -7.79 -1.10 3.61
CA ILE A 26 -7.77 0.10 2.77
C ILE A 26 -6.92 -0.19 1.53
N ARG A 27 -7.31 0.41 0.40
CA ARG A 27 -6.63 0.25 -0.88
C ARG A 27 -6.02 1.57 -1.33
N PHE A 28 -4.90 1.48 -2.02
CA PHE A 28 -4.21 2.60 -2.64
C PHE A 28 -3.90 2.26 -4.10
N ILE A 29 -4.01 3.27 -4.97
CA ILE A 29 -3.46 3.20 -6.31
C ILE A 29 -2.19 4.04 -6.32
N LEU A 30 -1.07 3.41 -6.61
CA LEU A 30 0.25 4.01 -6.64
C LEU A 30 0.78 4.07 -8.08
N MET A 31 1.64 5.04 -8.36
CA MET A 31 2.35 5.17 -9.63
C MET A 31 3.84 5.35 -9.38
N ASP A 32 4.67 4.49 -9.97
CA ASP A 32 6.13 4.66 -9.92
C ASP A 32 6.62 5.77 -10.86
N GLU A 33 7.93 6.03 -10.84
CA GLU A 33 8.57 7.04 -11.69
C GLU A 33 8.49 6.73 -13.19
N GLU A 34 8.34 5.46 -13.57
CA GLU A 34 8.19 5.02 -14.96
C GLU A 34 6.73 5.12 -15.45
N GLY A 35 5.80 5.41 -14.55
CA GLY A 35 4.36 5.54 -14.84
C GLY A 35 3.57 4.24 -14.68
N SER A 36 4.20 3.17 -14.17
CA SER A 36 3.52 1.90 -13.88
C SER A 36 2.60 2.06 -12.68
N LYS A 37 1.38 1.52 -12.79
CA LYS A 37 0.37 1.60 -11.74
C LYS A 37 0.32 0.30 -10.93
N MET A 38 0.19 0.42 -9.62
CA MET A 38 0.10 -0.71 -8.69
C MET A 38 -1.06 -0.51 -7.71
N GLU A 39 -1.76 -1.58 -7.37
CA GLU A 39 -2.71 -1.60 -6.26
C GLU A 39 -2.00 -2.12 -5.00
N ALA A 40 -2.02 -1.32 -3.94
CA ALA A 40 -1.53 -1.73 -2.62
C ALA A 40 -2.69 -1.83 -1.65
N VAL A 41 -2.69 -2.87 -0.81
CA VAL A 41 -3.74 -3.11 0.17
C VAL A 41 -3.14 -3.27 1.56
N ALA A 42 -3.65 -2.51 2.53
CA ALA A 42 -3.25 -2.63 3.93
C ALA A 42 -4.41 -3.21 4.74
N PHE A 43 -4.15 -4.30 5.48
CA PHE A 43 -5.15 -5.00 6.29
C PHE A 43 -4.94 -4.76 7.79
N GLY A 44 -6.00 -4.98 8.58
CA GLY A 44 -5.94 -5.00 10.05
C GLY A 44 -5.45 -3.67 10.65
N LYS A 45 -4.42 -3.72 11.51
CA LYS A 45 -3.88 -2.52 12.16
C LYS A 45 -3.22 -1.56 11.16
N ALA A 46 -2.53 -2.10 10.14
CA ALA A 46 -1.86 -1.30 9.11
C ALA A 46 -2.84 -0.42 8.34
N CYS A 47 -4.10 -0.84 8.21
CA CYS A 47 -5.17 -0.04 7.61
C CYS A 47 -5.35 1.31 8.29
N PHE A 48 -5.31 1.37 9.62
CA PHE A 48 -5.52 2.61 10.37
C PHE A 48 -4.29 3.52 10.31
N THR A 49 -3.10 2.94 10.44
CA THR A 49 -1.83 3.68 10.39
C THR A 49 -1.61 4.30 9.01
N THR A 50 -1.79 3.53 7.93
CA THR A 50 -1.67 4.02 6.55
C THR A 50 -2.77 5.01 6.18
N ASN A 51 -3.99 4.85 6.71
CA ASN A 51 -5.05 5.84 6.49
C ASN A 51 -4.74 7.20 7.14
N GLN A 52 -3.94 7.27 8.20
CA GLN A 52 -3.53 8.55 8.79
C GLN A 52 -2.28 9.13 8.12
N GLY A 53 -1.31 8.27 7.76
CA GLY A 53 0.00 8.72 7.27
C GLY A 53 0.11 8.93 5.76
N ILE A 54 -0.86 8.46 4.96
CA ILE A 54 -0.79 8.54 3.49
C ILE A 54 -1.91 9.43 2.95
N SER A 55 -1.57 10.43 2.16
CA SER A 55 -2.53 11.30 1.46
C SER A 55 -2.47 11.12 -0.06
N GLU A 56 -3.57 11.40 -0.75
CA GLU A 56 -3.57 11.46 -2.22
C GLU A 56 -2.70 12.61 -2.71
N GLY A 57 -1.97 12.38 -3.80
CA GLY A 57 -1.10 13.36 -4.44
C GLY A 57 0.30 13.48 -3.81
N GLU A 58 0.54 12.84 -2.67
CA GLU A 58 1.86 12.81 -2.03
C GLU A 58 2.76 11.73 -2.62
N ASP A 59 4.05 12.02 -2.65
CA ASP A 59 5.08 11.03 -2.93
C ASP A 59 5.26 10.14 -1.69
N PHE A 60 5.18 8.85 -1.91
CA PHE A 60 5.16 7.84 -0.87
C PHE A 60 6.32 6.88 -1.08
N ARG A 61 7.15 6.73 -0.05
CA ARG A 61 8.20 5.72 -0.01
C ARG A 61 7.82 4.62 0.96
N THR A 62 7.74 3.38 0.49
CA THR A 62 7.46 2.22 1.34
C THR A 62 8.50 1.14 1.17
N ILE A 63 8.74 0.46 2.29
CA ILE A 63 9.46 -0.82 2.34
C ILE A 63 8.40 -1.92 2.29
N TYR A 64 8.35 -2.63 1.17
CA TYR A 64 7.47 -3.78 1.03
C TYR A 64 8.18 -5.04 1.49
N SER A 65 7.48 -5.94 2.17
CA SER A 65 8.08 -7.21 2.63
C SER A 65 7.65 -8.45 1.86
N GLU A 66 6.56 -8.45 1.07
CA GLU A 66 6.19 -9.63 0.25
C GLU A 66 5.48 -9.22 -1.05
N ILE A 67 6.02 -9.64 -2.20
CA ILE A 67 5.32 -9.80 -3.49
C ILE A 67 5.05 -11.28 -3.59
N ASP A 68 3.80 -11.72 -3.54
CA ASP A 68 3.48 -13.04 -4.07
C ASP A 68 3.60 -13.02 -5.60
N ASN A 69 3.75 -14.17 -6.25
CA ASN A 69 3.92 -14.25 -7.72
C ASN A 69 2.73 -13.65 -8.52
N GLU A 70 1.69 -13.15 -7.85
CA GLU A 70 0.52 -12.49 -8.42
C GLU A 70 0.57 -10.95 -8.32
N HIS A 71 1.66 -10.35 -7.81
CA HIS A 71 1.81 -8.90 -7.55
C HIS A 71 0.94 -8.37 -6.41
N ASN A 72 0.42 -9.23 -5.53
CA ASN A 72 -0.35 -8.76 -4.38
C ASN A 72 0.60 -8.38 -3.23
N VAL A 73 0.47 -7.13 -2.78
CA VAL A 73 1.18 -6.62 -1.60
C VAL A 73 0.38 -6.94 -0.34
N SER A 74 0.98 -7.68 0.59
CA SER A 74 0.34 -8.09 1.86
C SER A 74 0.60 -7.13 3.04
N HIS A 75 1.68 -6.34 2.99
CA HIS A 75 2.07 -5.42 4.05
C HIS A 75 2.74 -4.15 3.52
N VAL A 76 2.25 -3.00 3.98
CA VAL A 76 2.79 -1.67 3.70
C VAL A 76 3.18 -1.03 5.04
N ASN A 77 4.47 -0.77 5.25
CA ASN A 77 4.95 0.04 6.36
C ASN A 77 5.28 1.44 5.83
N ALA A 78 4.43 2.42 6.14
CA ALA A 78 4.73 3.83 5.96
C ALA A 78 5.69 4.28 7.09
N CYS A 79 6.84 4.85 6.73
CA CYS A 79 7.75 5.51 7.66
C CYS A 79 7.26 6.91 8.01
#